data_AF-A0A7X6A6Q9-F1
#
_entry.id   AF-A0A7X6A6Q9-F1
#
_cell.length_a   1.000
_cell.length_b   1.000
_cell.length_c   1.000
_cell.angle_alpha   90.00
_cell.angle_beta   90.00
_cell.angle_gamma   90.00
#
_symmetry.space_group_name_H-M   'P 1'
#
loop_
_entity.id
_entity.type
_entity.pdbx_description
1 polymer ?
#
loop_
_entity_poly.entity_id
_entity_poly.type
_entity_poly.pdbx_seq_one_letter_code
_entity_poly.pdbx_strand_id
1 'polypeptide(L)'
;MTTNDKVLGWIDYYANRNPETFKKGLERSGQYLPMFRKIFAEAGLPRDLVYFAHIESAYKTTAYSRARAKGIFQFISATGRRYGLRIDYWVDERSDPEKS
;
A
#
# COMPACT_ATOMS: atom_id res chain seq x y z
N MET A 1 0.86 3.08 -30.91
CA MET A 1 0.75 3.02 -29.44
C MET A 1 -0.43 3.88 -29.04
N THR A 2 -1.47 3.31 -28.46
CA THR A 2 -2.64 4.06 -27.96
C THR A 2 -2.22 4.75 -26.67
N THR A 3 -2.18 6.08 -26.68
CA THR A 3 -1.81 6.88 -25.50
C THR A 3 -2.99 6.95 -24.54
N ASN A 4 -2.75 6.71 -23.25
CA ASN A 4 -3.75 6.87 -22.19
C ASN A 4 -3.39 8.08 -21.34
N ASP A 5 -4.16 9.16 -21.48
CA ASP A 5 -3.89 10.43 -20.81
C ASP A 5 -3.88 10.31 -19.28
N LYS A 6 -4.65 9.38 -18.70
CA LYS A 6 -4.63 9.13 -17.26
C LYS A 6 -3.30 8.53 -16.82
N VAL A 7 -2.75 7.61 -17.61
CA VAL A 7 -1.45 6.99 -17.33
C VAL A 7 -0.35 8.04 -17.42
N LEU A 8 -0.37 8.88 -18.45
CA LEU A 8 0.58 9.99 -18.58
C LEU A 8 0.50 10.97 -17.41
N GLY A 9 -0.71 11.29 -16.94
CA GLY A 9 -0.90 12.14 -15.76
C GLY A 9 -0.29 11.55 -14.49
N TRP A 10 -0.40 10.24 -14.27
CA TRP A 10 0.25 9.57 -13.14
C TRP A 10 1.78 9.55 -13.27
N ILE A 11 2.29 9.33 -14.49
CA ILE A 11 3.73 9.39 -14.76
C ILE A 11 4.26 10.79 -14.42
N ASP A 12 3.62 11.85 -14.92
CA ASP A 12 4.00 13.23 -14.60
C ASP A 12 3.94 13.52 -13.10
N TYR A 13 2.87 13.06 -12.43
CA TYR A 13 2.73 13.27 -11.00
C TYR A 13 3.87 12.65 -10.20
N TYR A 14 4.21 11.38 -10.45
CA TYR A 14 5.26 10.70 -9.70
C TYR A 14 6.68 11.07 -10.15
N ALA A 15 6.88 11.40 -11.43
CA ALA A 15 8.20 11.77 -11.96
C ALA A 15 8.56 13.24 -11.67
N ASN A 16 7.59 14.15 -11.79
CA ASN A 16 7.87 15.59 -11.80
C ASN A 16 7.24 16.33 -10.61
N ARG A 17 5.98 16.02 -10.24
CA ARG A 17 5.24 16.81 -9.23
C ARG A 17 5.47 16.34 -7.80
N ASN A 18 5.74 15.05 -7.59
CA ASN A 18 5.98 14.48 -6.27
C ASN A 18 7.07 13.38 -6.26
N PRO A 19 8.26 13.63 -6.84
CA PRO A 19 9.33 12.64 -6.94
C PRO A 19 9.88 12.21 -5.58
N GLU A 20 9.93 13.13 -4.61
CA GLU A 20 10.47 12.84 -3.27
C GLU A 20 9.62 11.85 -2.48
N THR A 21 8.29 11.96 -2.56
CA THR A 21 7.40 11.00 -1.90
C THR A 21 7.54 9.63 -2.56
N PHE A 22 7.61 9.60 -3.88
CA PHE A 22 7.79 8.37 -4.65
C PHE A 22 9.11 7.69 -4.27
N LYS A 23 10.23 8.42 -4.29
CA LYS A 23 11.54 7.92 -3.89
C LYS A 23 11.54 7.35 -2.47
N LYS A 24 11.01 8.08 -1.49
CA LYS A 24 10.91 7.60 -0.10
C LYS A 24 10.03 6.35 0.02
N GLY A 25 8.98 6.23 -0.79
CA GLY A 25 8.17 5.02 -0.85
C GLY A 25 8.95 3.82 -1.40
N LEU A 26 9.81 4.03 -2.40
CA LEU A 26 10.64 2.98 -2.99
C LEU A 26 11.70 2.52 -1.99
N GLU A 27 12.33 3.44 -1.27
CA GLU A 27 13.28 3.13 -0.20
C GLU A 27 12.62 2.26 0.89
N ARG A 28 11.42 2.62 1.35
CA ARG A 28 10.65 1.80 2.31
C ARG A 28 10.22 0.45 1.74
N SER A 29 9.88 0.41 0.46
CA SER A 29 9.40 -0.83 -0.19
C SER A 29 10.40 -1.97 -0.08
N GLY A 30 11.71 -1.67 -0.08
CA GLY A 30 12.76 -2.69 0.03
C GLY A 30 12.60 -3.60 1.25
N GLN A 31 12.05 -3.09 2.35
CA GLN A 31 11.81 -3.87 3.57
C GLN A 31 10.66 -4.90 3.41
N TYR A 32 9.65 -4.60 2.59
CA TYR A 32 8.40 -5.35 2.52
C TYR A 32 8.23 -6.18 1.25
N LEU A 33 8.89 -5.78 0.16
CA LEU A 33 8.76 -6.43 -1.15
C LEU A 33 9.01 -7.95 -1.11
N PRO A 34 10.06 -8.48 -0.44
CA PRO A 34 10.26 -9.93 -0.37
C PRO A 34 9.10 -10.65 0.31
N MET A 35 8.62 -10.10 1.44
CA MET A 35 7.52 -10.65 2.22
C MET A 35 6.20 -10.63 1.43
N PHE A 36 5.83 -9.48 0.86
CA PHE A 36 4.58 -9.37 0.09
C PHE A 36 4.57 -10.24 -1.15
N ARG A 37 5.70 -10.32 -1.89
CA ARG A 37 5.79 -11.19 -3.06
C ARG A 37 5.62 -12.67 -2.69
N LYS A 38 6.13 -13.08 -1.53
CA LYS A 38 5.94 -14.42 -0.99
C LYS A 38 4.47 -14.67 -0.65
N ILE A 39 3.87 -13.81 0.18
CA ILE A 39 2.46 -13.92 0.58
C ILE A 39 1.54 -13.94 -0.65
N PHE A 40 1.77 -13.05 -1.62
CA PHE A 40 0.95 -12.99 -2.83
C PHE A 40 1.12 -14.24 -3.69
N ALA A 41 2.34 -14.76 -3.82
CA ALA A 41 2.55 -16.02 -4.53
C ALA A 41 1.85 -17.20 -3.84
N GLU A 42 1.92 -17.28 -2.51
CA GLU A 42 1.21 -18.31 -1.71
C GLU A 42 -0.31 -18.20 -1.83
N ALA A 43 -0.83 -16.97 -1.96
CA ALA A 43 -2.24 -16.69 -2.20
C ALA A 43 -2.67 -16.83 -3.69
N GLY A 44 -1.76 -17.19 -4.60
CA GLY A 44 -2.06 -17.29 -6.04
C GLY A 44 -2.29 -15.93 -6.73
N LEU A 45 -1.84 -14.83 -6.13
CA LEU A 45 -1.97 -13.47 -6.64
C LEU A 45 -0.75 -13.04 -7.48
N PRO A 46 -0.92 -12.14 -8.46
CA PRO A 46 0.21 -11.57 -9.18
C PRO A 46 1.17 -10.83 -8.25
N ARG A 47 2.46 -11.18 -8.33
CA ARG A 47 3.52 -10.58 -7.50
C ARG A 47 3.71 -9.08 -7.72
N ASP A 48 3.24 -8.54 -8.84
CA ASP A 48 3.34 -7.11 -9.14
C ASP A 48 2.27 -6.28 -8.41
N LEU A 49 1.26 -6.93 -7.80
CA LEU A 49 0.30 -6.22 -6.96
C LEU A 49 0.97 -5.53 -5.76
N VAL A 50 2.19 -5.94 -5.39
CA VAL A 50 2.94 -5.29 -4.32
C VAL A 50 3.12 -3.80 -4.56
N TYR A 51 3.14 -3.33 -5.82
CA TYR A 51 3.28 -1.92 -6.14
C TYR A 51 2.03 -1.08 -5.79
N PHE A 52 0.86 -1.71 -5.58
CA PHE A 52 -0.33 -1.00 -5.06
C PHE A 52 -0.07 -0.38 -3.69
N ALA A 53 0.69 -1.05 -2.82
CA ALA A 53 1.09 -0.51 -1.51
C ALA A 53 1.79 0.86 -1.62
N HIS A 54 2.48 1.10 -2.74
CA HIS A 54 3.12 2.38 -3.00
C HIS A 54 2.10 3.49 -3.26
N ILE A 55 1.07 3.19 -4.05
CA ILE A 55 0.01 4.13 -4.40
C ILE A 55 -0.83 4.46 -3.16
N GLU A 56 -1.15 3.46 -2.34
CA GLU A 56 -2.02 3.61 -1.17
C GLU A 56 -1.38 4.41 -0.03
N SER A 57 -0.10 4.17 0.26
CA SER A 57 0.54 4.73 1.47
C SER A 57 2.01 5.11 1.31
N ALA A 58 2.61 4.86 0.14
CA ALA A 58 4.07 4.86 -0.02
C ALA A 58 4.78 3.97 1.03
N TYR A 59 4.23 2.76 1.26
CA TYR A 59 4.70 1.77 2.23
C TYR A 59 4.79 2.28 3.68
N LYS A 60 3.87 3.17 4.09
CA LYS A 60 3.81 3.66 5.47
C LYS A 60 2.84 2.83 6.30
N THR A 61 3.35 2.06 7.25
CA THR A 61 2.56 1.29 8.24
C THR A 61 1.67 2.19 9.12
N THR A 62 2.09 3.44 9.35
CA THR A 62 1.36 4.43 10.14
C THR A 62 0.47 5.35 9.31
N ALA A 63 0.35 5.14 8.00
CA ALA A 63 -0.51 5.96 7.15
C ALA A 63 -1.94 5.93 7.66
N TYR A 64 -2.55 7.11 7.77
CA TYR A 64 -3.94 7.27 8.21
C TYR A 64 -4.61 8.34 7.35
N SER A 65 -5.69 7.97 6.67
CA SER A 65 -6.41 8.87 5.77
C SER A 65 -7.59 9.56 6.47
N ARG A 66 -8.10 10.61 5.82
CA ARG A 66 -9.32 11.30 6.25
C ARG A 66 -10.54 10.37 6.29
N ALA A 67 -10.57 9.35 5.44
CA ALA A 67 -11.61 8.32 5.42
C ALA A 67 -11.42 7.23 6.48
N ARG A 68 -10.47 7.41 7.41
CA ARG A 68 -10.12 6.46 8.49
C ARG A 68 -9.53 5.14 7.99
N ALA A 69 -9.06 5.09 6.75
CA ALA A 69 -8.24 3.98 6.28
C ALA A 69 -6.84 4.07 6.90
N LYS A 70 -6.24 2.92 7.22
CA LYS A 70 -4.95 2.85 7.91
C LYS A 70 -4.03 1.78 7.32
N GLY A 71 -2.73 1.99 7.45
CA GLY A 71 -1.73 0.99 7.09
C GLY A 71 -1.22 1.08 5.68
N ILE A 72 -0.42 0.08 5.31
CA ILE A 72 0.22 0.00 4.00
C ILE A 72 -0.84 -0.10 2.89
N PHE A 73 -1.84 -0.94 3.10
CA PHE A 73 -2.93 -1.21 2.16
C PHE A 73 -4.21 -0.39 2.44
N GLN A 74 -4.17 0.58 3.35
CA GLN A 74 -5.28 1.50 3.61
C GLN A 74 -6.63 0.81 3.92
N PHE A 75 -6.62 -0.17 4.84
CA PHE A 75 -7.86 -0.80 5.29
C PHE A 75 -8.72 0.16 6.13
N ILE A 76 -10.01 0.25 5.79
CA ILE A 76 -11.02 0.84 6.70
C ILE A 76 -11.31 -0.16 7.81
N SER A 77 -11.55 0.33 9.03
CA SER A 77 -11.70 -0.51 10.22
C SER A 77 -12.79 -1.59 10.10
N ALA A 78 -13.92 -1.29 9.45
CA ALA A 78 -14.98 -2.27 9.20
C ALA A 78 -14.50 -3.41 8.27
N THR A 79 -13.84 -3.05 7.17
CA THR A 79 -13.26 -4.00 6.20
C THR A 79 -12.16 -4.84 6.85
N GLY A 80 -11.25 -4.21 7.60
CA GLY A 80 -10.18 -4.92 8.30
C GLY A 80 -10.73 -5.98 9.27
N ARG A 81 -11.73 -5.63 10.09
CA ARG A 81 -12.38 -6.60 10.98
C ARG A 81 -13.05 -7.74 10.22
N ARG A 82 -13.67 -7.46 9.06
CA ARG A 82 -14.27 -8.49 8.20
C ARG A 82 -13.24 -9.50 7.68
N TYR A 83 -12.01 -9.06 7.42
CA TYR A 83 -10.90 -9.92 6.99
C TYR A 83 -10.06 -10.47 8.16
N GLY A 84 -10.53 -10.33 9.40
CA GLY A 84 -9.89 -10.95 10.58
C GLY A 84 -8.86 -10.08 11.29
N LEU A 85 -8.68 -8.81 10.90
CA LEU A 85 -7.80 -7.91 11.64
C LEU A 85 -8.39 -7.55 13.01
N ARG A 86 -7.58 -7.70 14.05
CA ARG A 86 -7.88 -7.21 15.38
C ARG A 86 -7.71 -5.69 15.42
N ILE A 87 -8.81 -5.01 15.70
CA ILE A 87 -8.85 -3.56 15.83
C ILE A 87 -9.67 -3.22 17.07
N ASP A 88 -8.97 -2.88 18.14
CA ASP A 88 -9.52 -2.46 19.43
C ASP A 88 -8.73 -1.26 19.99
N TYR A 89 -8.97 -0.93 21.27
CA TYR A 89 -8.33 0.22 21.91
C TYR A 89 -6.81 0.08 22.05
N TRP A 90 -6.30 -1.15 22.15
CA TRP A 90 -4.90 -1.45 22.42
C TRP A 90 -4.14 -1.84 21.15
N VAL A 91 -4.82 -2.50 20.20
CA VAL A 91 -4.22 -3.07 19.00
C VAL A 91 -4.98 -2.63 17.76
N ASP A 92 -4.26 -2.18 16.73
CA ASP A 92 -4.81 -1.90 15.42
C ASP A 92 -3.92 -2.56 14.35
N GLU A 93 -4.24 -3.82 14.03
CA GLU A 93 -3.47 -4.66 13.10
C GLU A 93 -3.47 -4.16 11.67
N ARG A 94 -4.24 -3.11 11.34
CA ARG A 94 -4.10 -2.44 10.04
C ARG A 94 -2.71 -1.84 9.85
N SER A 95 -1.99 -1.55 10.92
CA SER A 95 -0.60 -1.07 10.85
C SER A 95 0.43 -2.20 10.81
N ASP A 96 0.00 -3.45 10.96
CA ASP A 96 0.88 -4.62 10.88
C ASP A 96 1.06 -5.01 9.40
N PRO A 97 2.28 -4.93 8.84
CA PRO A 97 2.51 -5.18 7.42
C PRO A 97 2.27 -6.65 7.04
N GLU A 98 2.44 -7.63 7.94
CA GLU A 98 2.24 -9.04 7.59
C GLU A 98 0.75 -9.41 7.63
N LYS A 99 0.00 -8.81 8.56
CA LYS A 99 -1.44 -9.10 8.70
C LYS A 99 -2.33 -8.29 7.78
N SER A 100 -1.98 -7.02 7.55
CA SER A 100 -2.77 -6.08 6.75
C SER A 100 -2.64 -6.29 5.25
#